data_AF-B8F0G7-F1
#
_entry.id   AF-B8F0G7-F1
#
_cell.length_a   1.000
_cell.length_b   1.000
_cell.length_c   1.000
_cell.angle_alpha   90.00
_cell.angle_beta   90.00
_cell.angle_gamma   90.00
#
_symmetry.space_group_name_H-M   'P 1'
#
loop_
_entity.id
_entity.type
_entity.pdbx_description
1 polymer ?
#
loop_
_entity_poly.entity_id
_entity_poly.type
_entity_poly.pdbx_seq_one_letter_code
_entity_poly.pdbx_strand_id
1 'polypeptide(L)'
;MAITSKPKPKAVEPIAADNAAAEAFIGGAPDASKAQPTRREAKKLISLKIAPTLLERVDQLAAELGQSRAAVINLAIHRAVERGLEIDGLGKA
;
A
#
# COMPACT_ATOMS: atom_id res chain seq x y z
N MET A 1 50.22 -5.45 -47.47
CA MET A 1 48.77 -5.18 -47.35
C MET A 1 48.56 -4.31 -46.12
N ALA A 2 47.82 -3.22 -46.27
CA ALA A 2 47.76 -2.10 -45.33
C ALA A 2 46.88 -2.37 -44.10
N ILE A 3 47.31 -1.91 -42.93
CA ILE A 3 46.48 -1.78 -41.72
C ILE A 3 45.88 -0.37 -41.69
N THR A 4 44.57 -0.25 -41.91
CA THR A 4 43.86 1.02 -41.76
C THR A 4 43.30 1.12 -40.34
N SER A 5 43.65 2.18 -39.64
CA SER A 5 43.19 2.51 -38.29
C SER A 5 41.72 2.93 -38.31
N LYS A 6 40.92 2.38 -37.39
CA LYS A 6 39.51 2.76 -37.20
C LYS A 6 39.43 4.15 -36.53
N PRO A 7 38.55 5.05 -36.99
CA PRO A 7 38.40 6.37 -36.41
C PRO A 7 37.77 6.30 -35.01
N LYS A 8 38.30 7.12 -34.10
CA LYS A 8 37.89 7.26 -32.70
C LYS A 8 36.49 7.89 -32.65
N PRO A 9 35.52 7.35 -31.88
CA PRO A 9 34.20 7.96 -31.76
C PRO A 9 34.32 9.35 -31.12
N LYS A 10 33.75 10.33 -31.81
CA LYS A 10 33.65 11.73 -31.40
C LYS A 10 32.76 11.83 -30.17
N ALA A 11 33.24 12.51 -29.13
CA ALA A 11 32.49 12.81 -27.93
C ALA A 11 31.14 13.45 -28.28
N VAL A 12 30.06 12.90 -27.73
CA VAL A 12 28.70 13.44 -27.84
C VAL A 12 28.57 14.53 -26.76
N GLU A 13 28.56 15.79 -27.18
CA GLU A 13 28.18 16.94 -26.36
C GLU A 13 26.64 16.97 -26.14
N PRO A 14 26.13 17.69 -25.13
CA PRO A 14 25.13 17.17 -24.18
C PRO A 14 23.68 17.27 -24.68
N ILE A 15 22.98 16.14 -24.68
CA ILE A 15 21.51 15.99 -24.82
C ILE A 15 20.72 16.53 -23.59
N ALA A 16 21.25 17.50 -22.87
CA ALA A 16 20.63 18.02 -21.64
C ALA A 16 19.46 18.98 -21.91
N ALA A 17 19.47 19.69 -23.04
CA ALA A 17 18.45 20.68 -23.38
C ALA A 17 17.09 20.07 -23.80
N ASP A 18 17.12 18.90 -24.46
CA ASP A 18 15.89 18.24 -24.95
C ASP A 18 15.03 17.65 -23.82
N ASN A 19 15.67 17.23 -22.72
CA ASN A 19 14.95 16.63 -21.58
C ASN A 19 14.08 17.65 -20.84
N ALA A 20 14.56 18.88 -20.66
CA ALA A 20 13.81 19.92 -19.94
C ALA A 20 12.56 20.38 -20.72
N ALA A 21 12.65 20.49 -22.05
CA ALA A 21 11.51 20.82 -22.90
C ALA A 21 10.49 19.68 -22.96
N ALA A 22 10.96 18.43 -23.00
CA ALA A 22 10.09 17.26 -22.95
C ALA A 22 9.36 17.13 -21.60
N GLU A 23 10.05 17.35 -20.47
CA GLU A 23 9.44 17.32 -19.14
C GLU A 23 8.39 18.43 -18.95
N ALA A 24 8.62 19.62 -19.49
CA ALA A 24 7.65 20.71 -19.46
C ALA A 24 6.40 20.41 -20.30
N PHE A 25 6.57 19.76 -21.46
CA PHE A 25 5.44 19.32 -22.31
C PHE A 25 4.63 18.20 -21.64
N ILE A 26 5.31 17.20 -21.08
CA ILE A 26 4.67 16.08 -20.34
C ILE A 26 3.99 16.59 -19.08
N GLY A 27 4.59 17.55 -18.37
CA GLY A 27 4.06 18.15 -17.14
C GLY A 27 2.89 19.13 -17.34
N GLY A 28 2.68 19.63 -18.55
CA GLY A 28 1.62 20.60 -18.87
C GLY A 28 0.28 19.97 -19.25
N ALA A 29 0.22 18.64 -19.40
CA ALA A 29 -1.02 17.93 -19.70
C ALA A 29 -1.96 17.91 -18.47
N PRO A 30 -3.29 17.97 -18.65
CA PRO A 30 -4.25 18.05 -17.54
C PRO A 30 -4.28 16.78 -16.67
N ASP A 31 -3.77 15.65 -17.17
CA ASP A 31 -3.53 14.39 -16.48
C ASP A 31 -2.13 14.28 -15.86
N ALA A 32 -1.25 15.24 -16.14
CA ALA A 32 0.13 15.27 -15.62
C ALA A 32 0.20 15.59 -14.12
N SER A 33 -0.93 15.91 -13.48
CA SER A 33 -1.01 15.95 -12.03
C SER A 33 -0.71 14.56 -11.49
N LYS A 34 0.57 14.31 -11.14
CA LYS A 34 0.95 13.22 -10.27
C LYS A 34 0.27 13.47 -8.94
N ALA A 35 -0.93 12.92 -8.75
CA ALA A 35 -1.54 12.83 -7.45
C ALA A 35 -0.50 12.24 -6.51
N GLN A 36 -0.05 13.01 -5.52
CA GLN A 36 0.89 12.49 -4.53
C GLN A 36 0.24 11.25 -3.94
N PRO A 37 0.94 10.09 -3.92
CA PRO A 37 0.38 8.90 -3.33
C PRO A 37 0.09 9.22 -1.87
N THR A 38 -1.19 9.31 -1.51
CA THR A 38 -1.59 9.47 -0.12
C THR A 38 -0.97 8.31 0.64
N ARG A 39 -0.03 8.61 1.54
CA ARG A 39 0.70 7.60 2.28
C ARG A 39 -0.29 6.83 3.14
N ARG A 40 -0.75 5.69 2.65
CA ARG A 40 -1.65 4.80 3.39
C ARG A 40 -0.89 4.37 4.63
N GLU A 41 -1.43 4.66 5.81
CA GLU A 41 -0.79 4.26 7.05
C GLU A 41 -0.65 2.73 7.08
N ALA A 42 0.57 2.26 7.34
CA ALA A 42 0.83 0.84 7.45
C ALA A 42 0.15 0.30 8.71
N LYS A 43 -0.56 -0.83 8.58
CA LYS A 43 -1.16 -1.53 9.71
C LYS A 43 -0.07 -1.92 10.72
N LYS A 44 -0.31 -1.67 12.01
CA LYS A 44 0.60 -2.06 13.08
C LYS A 44 0.34 -3.50 13.50
N LEU A 45 1.42 -4.26 13.76
CA LEU A 45 1.32 -5.59 14.35
C LEU A 45 1.14 -5.46 15.86
N ILE A 46 0.19 -6.20 16.42
CA ILE A 46 -0.03 -6.27 17.87
C ILE A 46 0.05 -7.72 18.34
N SER A 47 0.54 -7.92 19.57
CA SER A 47 0.50 -9.21 20.25
C SER A 47 -0.55 -9.16 21.35
N LEU A 48 -1.44 -10.16 21.40
CA LEU A 48 -2.58 -10.22 22.30
C LEU A 48 -2.75 -11.66 22.79
N LYS A 49 -3.10 -11.83 24.07
CA LYS A 49 -3.45 -13.14 24.64
C LYS A 49 -4.97 -13.35 24.52
N ILE A 50 -5.39 -14.48 23.94
CA ILE A 50 -6.79 -14.87 23.77
C ILE A 50 -7.01 -16.25 24.40
N ALA A 51 -8.18 -16.48 24.99
CA ALA A 51 -8.58 -17.80 25.47
C ALA A 51 -8.62 -18.82 24.30
N PRO A 52 -8.04 -20.02 24.44
CA PRO A 52 -8.01 -21.01 23.36
C PRO A 52 -9.41 -21.33 22.81
N THR A 53 -10.39 -21.45 23.70
CA THR A 53 -11.80 -21.73 23.35
C THR A 53 -12.44 -20.61 22.52
N LEU A 54 -12.05 -19.36 22.74
CA LEU A 54 -12.52 -18.24 21.91
C LEU A 54 -11.83 -18.25 20.54
N LEU A 55 -10.54 -18.58 20.52
CA LEU A 55 -9.77 -18.66 19.28
C LEU A 55 -10.36 -19.73 18.32
N GLU A 56 -10.72 -20.89 18.84
CA GLU A 56 -11.39 -21.95 18.08
C GLU A 56 -12.73 -21.49 17.47
N ARG A 57 -13.53 -20.75 18.23
CA ARG A 57 -14.81 -20.19 17.73
C ARG A 57 -14.58 -19.17 16.61
N VAL A 58 -13.53 -18.35 16.73
CA VAL A 58 -13.17 -17.39 15.67
C VAL A 58 -12.73 -18.13 14.41
N ASP A 59 -11.99 -19.23 14.54
CA ASP A 59 -11.56 -20.05 13.40
C ASP A 59 -12.74 -20.71 12.68
N GLN A 60 -13.69 -21.25 13.45
CA GLN A 60 -14.92 -21.80 12.88
C GLN A 60 -15.71 -20.72 12.13
N LEU A 61 -15.90 -19.55 12.73
CA LEU A 61 -16.58 -18.42 12.08
C LEU A 61 -15.83 -17.96 10.82
N ALA A 62 -14.50 -17.96 10.85
CA ALA A 62 -13.69 -17.62 9.69
C ALA A 62 -13.87 -18.62 8.54
N ALA A 63 -13.93 -19.92 8.86
CA ALA A 63 -14.21 -20.97 7.88
C ALA A 63 -15.61 -20.83 7.26
N GLU A 64 -16.63 -20.57 8.08
CA GLU A 64 -18.01 -20.35 7.63
C GLU A 64 -18.15 -19.13 6.71
N LEU A 65 -17.43 -18.05 7.01
CA LEU A 65 -17.43 -16.82 6.21
C LEU A 65 -16.47 -16.87 5.00
N GLY A 66 -15.63 -17.90 4.89
CA GLY A 66 -14.57 -17.97 3.89
C GLY A 66 -13.54 -16.84 4.01
N GLN A 67 -13.31 -16.34 5.22
CA GLN A 67 -12.41 -15.22 5.50
C GLN A 67 -11.19 -15.70 6.30
N SER A 68 -10.11 -14.90 6.29
CA SER A 68 -8.99 -15.17 7.20
C SER A 68 -9.38 -14.85 8.65
N ARG A 69 -8.78 -15.57 9.61
CA ARG A 69 -8.90 -15.28 11.06
C ARG A 69 -8.67 -13.78 11.35
N ALA A 70 -7.64 -13.19 10.76
CA ALA A 70 -7.31 -11.78 10.94
C ALA A 70 -8.41 -10.83 10.39
N ALA A 71 -9.06 -11.19 9.28
CA ALA A 71 -10.16 -10.41 8.74
C ALA A 71 -11.38 -10.44 9.67
N VAL A 72 -11.72 -11.61 10.24
CA VAL A 72 -12.81 -11.73 11.22
C VAL A 72 -12.52 -10.91 12.47
N ILE A 73 -11.30 -11.00 13.01
CA ILE A 73 -10.90 -10.21 14.19
C ILE A 73 -11.01 -8.70 13.90
N ASN A 74 -10.46 -8.24 12.77
CA ASN A 74 -10.53 -6.83 12.40
C ASN A 74 -11.97 -6.36 12.17
N LEU A 75 -12.81 -7.20 11.56
CA LEU A 75 -14.23 -6.91 11.34
C LEU A 75 -14.97 -6.76 12.67
N ALA A 76 -14.71 -7.64 13.64
CA ALA A 76 -15.30 -7.56 14.98
C ALA A 76 -14.89 -6.27 15.69
N ILE A 77 -13.60 -5.91 15.65
CA ILE A 77 -13.08 -4.67 16.24
C ILE A 77 -13.71 -3.45 15.57
N HIS A 78 -13.77 -3.42 14.23
CA HIS A 78 -14.40 -2.32 13.51
C HIS A 78 -15.88 -2.16 13.87
N ARG A 79 -16.63 -3.26 13.97
CA ARG A 79 -18.04 -3.22 14.39
C ARG A 79 -18.19 -2.71 15.82
N ALA A 80 -17.33 -3.16 16.73
CA ALA A 80 -17.31 -2.73 18.12
C ALA A 80 -17.02 -1.22 18.27
N VAL A 81 -16.09 -0.68 17.47
CA VAL A 81 -15.73 0.74 17.51
C VAL A 81 -16.81 1.62 16.87
N GLU A 82 -17.33 1.23 15.70
CA GLU A 82 -18.31 2.05 14.96
C GLU A 82 -19.72 2.02 15.56
N ARG A 83 -20.15 0.86 16.06
CA ARG A 83 -21.53 0.67 16.56
C ARG A 83 -21.62 0.69 18.08
N GLY A 84 -20.48 0.80 18.76
CA GLY A 84 -20.37 0.64 20.20
C GLY A 84 -20.38 -0.83 20.63
N LEU A 85 -19.92 -1.07 21.86
CA LEU A 85 -20.03 -2.36 22.53
C LEU A 85 -21.24 -2.33 23.45
N GLU A 86 -22.21 -3.20 23.21
CA GLU A 86 -23.20 -3.51 24.24
C GLU A 86 -22.54 -4.47 25.24
N ILE A 87 -21.94 -3.89 26.26
CA ILE A 87 -21.45 -4.62 27.41
C ILE A 87 -22.66 -4.82 28.31
N ASP A 88 -23.23 -6.03 28.29
CA ASP A 88 -24.30 -6.38 29.22
C ASP A 88 -23.82 -6.14 30.66
N GLY A 89 -24.39 -5.12 31.32
CA GLY A 89 -24.02 -4.68 32.66
C GLY A 89 -23.16 -3.41 32.79
N LEU A 90 -22.73 -2.76 31.70
CA LEU A 90 -22.10 -1.43 31.76
C LEU A 90 -22.78 -0.50 30.75
N GLY A 91 -23.62 0.40 31.28
CA GLY A 91 -24.38 1.37 30.51
C GLY A 91 -23.49 2.14 29.52
N LYS A 92 -24.07 2.42 28.36
CA LYS A 92 -23.47 3.15 27.23
C LYS A 92 -22.65 4.36 27.74
N ALA A 93 -21.37 4.38 27.42
CA ALA A 93 -20.54 5.58 27.46
C ALA A 93 -20.54 6.24 26.08
#